data_AF-A0A7C6B7X9-F1
#
_entry.id   AF-A0A7C6B7X9-F1
#
_cell.length_a   1.000
_cell.length_b   1.000
_cell.length_c   1.000
_cell.angle_alpha   90.00
_cell.angle_beta   90.00
_cell.angle_gamma   90.00
#
_symmetry.space_group_name_H-M   'P 1'
#
loop_
_entity.id
_entity.type
_entity.pdbx_description
1 polymer ?
#
loop_
_entity_poly.entity_id
_entity_poly.type
_entity_poly.pdbx_seq_one_letter_code
_entity_poly.pdbx_strand_id
1 'polypeptide(L)'
;MQVFGHEWIESETFYPVKSIEAIAQTPPNALLQINTLATSIELVKHCQENGLRYVLEIQSIEEAIYANLLGATYVLADKVLATELMPIAQNYLFDT
;
A
#
# COMPACT_ATOMS: atom_id res chain seq x y z
N MET A 1 10.02 10.40 8.32
CA MET A 1 8.95 11.12 7.61
C MET A 1 9.29 11.14 6.13
N GLN A 2 8.42 10.59 5.28
CA GLN A 2 8.50 10.71 3.82
C GLN A 2 7.36 11.62 3.36
N VAL A 3 7.60 12.41 2.30
CA VAL A 3 6.59 13.31 1.71
C VAL A 3 6.41 12.88 0.25
N PHE A 4 5.17 12.66 -0.16
CA PHE A 4 4.82 12.27 -1.53
C PHE A 4 4.10 13.40 -2.25
N GLY A 5 4.35 13.53 -3.56
CA GLY A 5 3.56 14.40 -4.45
C GLY A 5 3.80 15.91 -4.31
N HIS A 6 4.91 16.32 -3.71
CA HIS A 6 5.28 17.73 -3.60
C HIS A 6 6.32 18.11 -4.67
N GLU A 7 6.14 19.23 -5.37
CA GLU A 7 6.98 19.63 -6.52
C GLU A 7 8.48 19.78 -6.19
N TRP A 8 8.79 20.17 -4.95
CA TRP A 8 10.17 20.38 -4.51
C TRP A 8 10.81 19.18 -3.81
N ILE A 9 10.05 18.10 -3.58
CA ILE A 9 10.54 16.94 -2.83
C ILE A 9 10.37 15.72 -3.73
N GLU A 10 11.50 15.17 -4.18
CA GLU A 10 11.51 13.95 -4.97
C GLU A 10 10.98 12.78 -4.13
N SER A 11 10.02 12.05 -4.69
CA SER A 11 9.40 10.89 -4.07
C SER A 11 9.06 9.85 -5.13
N GLU A 12 8.98 8.59 -4.73
CA GLU A 12 8.50 7.54 -5.62
C GLU A 12 7.09 7.84 -6.14
N THR A 13 6.81 7.40 -7.36
CA THR A 13 5.49 7.55 -8.00
C THR A 13 4.70 6.26 -7.82
N PHE A 14 3.40 6.41 -7.60
CA PHE A 14 2.47 5.29 -7.52
C PHE A 14 1.98 4.91 -8.92
N TYR A 15 1.96 3.61 -9.21
CA TYR A 15 1.51 3.06 -10.50
C TYR A 15 0.20 2.30 -10.30
N PRO A 16 -0.96 2.88 -10.64
CA PRO A 16 -2.25 2.22 -10.48
C PRO A 16 -2.34 0.96 -11.33
N VAL A 17 -2.64 -0.16 -10.69
CA VAL A 17 -2.83 -1.45 -11.36
C VAL A 17 -4.15 -2.08 -10.93
N LYS A 18 -4.82 -2.73 -11.88
CA LYS A 18 -6.12 -3.39 -11.65
C LYS A 18 -6.09 -4.89 -11.91
N SER A 19 -4.97 -5.41 -12.42
CA SER A 19 -4.80 -6.83 -12.74
C SER A 19 -3.32 -7.18 -12.82
N ILE A 20 -3.02 -8.48 -12.80
CA ILE A 20 -1.65 -8.99 -12.88
C ILE A 20 -1.00 -8.62 -14.22
N GLU A 21 -1.78 -8.60 -15.30
CA GLU A 21 -1.30 -8.24 -16.64
C GLU A 21 -0.88 -6.76 -16.72
N ALA A 22 -1.52 -5.88 -15.93
CA ALA A 22 -1.16 -4.48 -15.87
C ALA A 22 0.22 -4.25 -15.23
N ILE A 23 0.67 -5.16 -14.33
CA ILE A 23 1.99 -5.07 -13.68
C ILE A 23 3.11 -5.12 -14.72
N ALA A 24 2.97 -5.95 -15.75
CA ALA A 24 3.99 -6.10 -16.80
C ALA A 24 4.23 -4.80 -17.61
N GLN A 25 3.32 -3.83 -17.53
CA GLN A 25 3.43 -2.53 -18.18
C GLN A 25 4.05 -1.46 -17.28
N THR A 26 4.35 -1.79 -16.02
CA THR A 26 4.97 -0.89 -15.06
C THR A 26 6.50 -1.00 -15.11
N PRO A 27 7.24 0.06 -14.73
CA PRO A 27 8.69 -0.01 -14.62
C PRO A 27 9.15 -1.08 -13.61
N PRO A 28 10.36 -1.63 -13.76
CA PRO A 28 10.93 -2.52 -12.77
C PRO A 28 10.96 -1.88 -11.38
N ASN A 29 10.59 -2.64 -10.35
CA ASN A 29 10.55 -2.19 -8.95
C ASN A 29 9.60 -0.98 -8.69
N ALA A 30 8.63 -0.76 -9.58
CA ALA A 30 7.59 0.24 -9.39
C ALA A 30 6.78 -0.02 -8.12
N LEU A 31 6.33 1.07 -7.48
CA LEU A 31 5.40 1.01 -6.35
C LEU A 31 3.97 0.93 -6.87
N LEU A 32 3.40 -0.28 -6.85
CA LEU A 32 2.10 -0.58 -7.43
C LEU A 32 0.97 -0.05 -6.52
N GLN A 33 0.00 0.68 -7.06
CA GLN A 33 -1.15 1.15 -6.31
C GLN A 33 -2.37 0.27 -6.55
N ILE A 34 -2.93 -0.23 -5.45
CA ILE A 34 -4.11 -1.09 -5.40
C ILE A 34 -5.19 -0.38 -4.57
N ASN A 35 -6.37 -0.17 -5.15
CA ASN A 35 -7.39 0.72 -4.58
C ASN A 35 -8.31 0.07 -3.54
N THR A 36 -8.42 -1.26 -3.50
CA THR A 36 -9.28 -1.92 -2.52
C THR A 36 -8.88 -3.38 -2.35
N LEU A 37 -8.83 -3.84 -1.10
CA LEU A 37 -8.53 -5.23 -0.78
C LEU A 37 -9.65 -6.18 -1.23
N ALA A 38 -10.90 -5.77 -1.07
CA ALA A 38 -12.07 -6.62 -1.26
C ALA A 38 -12.17 -7.24 -2.66
N THR A 39 -11.77 -6.50 -3.71
CA THR A 39 -11.81 -6.96 -5.10
C THR A 39 -10.45 -7.31 -5.67
N SER A 40 -9.37 -7.14 -4.91
CA SER A 40 -7.99 -7.24 -5.43
C SER A 40 -7.14 -8.27 -4.68
N ILE A 41 -7.75 -9.19 -3.93
CA ILE A 41 -7.02 -10.16 -3.11
C ILE A 41 -6.07 -11.04 -3.93
N GLU A 42 -6.46 -11.46 -5.14
CA GLU A 42 -5.59 -12.24 -6.03
C GLU A 42 -4.37 -11.44 -6.47
N LEU A 43 -4.55 -10.16 -6.78
CA LEU A 43 -3.48 -9.23 -7.13
C LEU A 43 -2.54 -8.99 -5.94
N VAL A 44 -3.09 -8.78 -4.75
CA VAL A 44 -2.31 -8.57 -3.52
C VAL A 44 -1.49 -9.81 -3.18
N LYS A 45 -2.08 -11.02 -3.26
CA LYS A 45 -1.36 -12.28 -3.05
C LYS A 45 -0.25 -12.48 -4.08
N HIS A 46 -0.52 -12.18 -5.35
CA HIS A 46 0.50 -12.23 -6.38
C HIS A 46 1.67 -11.30 -6.06
N CYS A 47 1.40 -10.07 -5.61
CA CYS A 47 2.43 -9.15 -5.16
C CYS A 47 3.23 -9.70 -3.98
N GLN A 48 2.56 -10.25 -2.96
CA GLN A 48 3.20 -10.84 -1.78
C GLN A 48 4.12 -12.01 -2.15
N GLU A 49 3.61 -12.96 -2.92
CA GLU A 49 4.34 -14.17 -3.33
C GLU A 49 5.58 -13.86 -4.18
N ASN A 50 5.53 -12.77 -4.96
CA ASN A 50 6.61 -12.35 -5.86
C ASN A 50 7.47 -11.21 -5.30
N GLY A 51 7.23 -10.78 -4.05
CA GLY A 51 7.98 -9.70 -3.41
C GLY A 51 7.84 -8.35 -4.12
N LEU A 52 6.71 -8.11 -4.81
CA LEU A 52 6.44 -6.84 -5.48
C LEU A 52 6.05 -5.78 -4.47
N ARG A 53 6.56 -4.56 -4.64
CA ARG A 53 6.24 -3.43 -3.77
C ARG A 53 4.90 -2.85 -4.15
N TYR A 54 4.02 -2.70 -3.17
CA TYR A 54 2.70 -2.15 -3.42
C TYR A 54 2.22 -1.28 -2.26
N VAL A 55 1.32 -0.37 -2.60
CA VAL A 55 0.55 0.45 -1.69
C VAL A 55 -0.92 0.06 -1.81
N LEU A 56 -1.57 -0.15 -0.66
CA LEU A 56 -2.97 -0.56 -0.59
C LEU A 56 -3.81 0.57 0.01
N GLU A 57 -4.83 1.01 -0.72
CA GLU A 57 -5.84 1.90 -0.17
C GLU A 57 -6.78 1.12 0.76
N ILE A 58 -7.00 1.67 1.94
CA ILE A 58 -7.73 1.04 3.04
C ILE A 58 -8.86 1.95 3.53
N GLN A 59 -9.92 1.34 4.05
CA GLN A 59 -11.11 2.02 4.56
C GLN A 59 -11.37 1.76 6.05
N SER A 60 -10.55 0.91 6.69
CA SER A 60 -10.68 0.61 8.11
C SER A 60 -9.35 0.22 8.75
N ILE A 61 -9.32 0.22 10.08
CA ILE A 61 -8.19 -0.28 10.87
C ILE A 61 -7.96 -1.78 10.61
N GLU A 62 -9.05 -2.54 10.43
CA GLU A 62 -8.97 -3.97 10.11
C GLU A 62 -8.24 -4.21 8.78
N GLU A 63 -8.57 -3.43 7.75
CA GLU A 63 -7.86 -3.49 6.47
C GLU A 63 -6.39 -3.08 6.58
N ALA A 64 -6.05 -2.15 7.48
CA ALA A 64 -4.65 -1.79 7.75
C ALA A 64 -3.85 -2.97 8.34
N ILE A 65 -4.47 -3.75 9.24
CA ILE A 65 -3.87 -4.97 9.80
C ILE A 65 -3.66 -5.99 8.67
N TYR A 66 -4.66 -6.21 7.83
CA TYR A 66 -4.52 -7.12 6.68
C TYR A 66 -3.44 -6.66 5.71
N ALA A 67 -3.38 -5.37 5.40
CA ALA A 67 -2.35 -4.80 4.53
C ALA A 67 -0.93 -5.08 5.08
N ASN A 68 -0.72 -4.88 6.38
CA ASN A 68 0.56 -5.18 7.03
C ASN A 68 0.92 -6.67 6.94
N LEU A 69 -0.02 -7.57 7.29
CA LEU A 69 0.19 -9.03 7.23
C LEU A 69 0.39 -9.56 5.80
N LEU A 70 -0.16 -8.87 4.80
CA LEU A 70 0.01 -9.18 3.38
C LEU A 70 1.28 -8.56 2.78
N GLY A 71 2.05 -7.81 3.57
CA GLY A 71 3.33 -7.23 3.13
C GLY A 71 3.21 -5.95 2.30
N ALA A 72 2.14 -5.18 2.50
CA ALA A 72 2.02 -3.86 1.87
C ALA A 72 3.18 -2.95 2.30
N THR A 73 3.80 -2.25 1.34
CA THR A 73 4.87 -1.29 1.61
C THR A 73 4.33 -0.03 2.27
N TYR A 74 3.14 0.40 1.84
CA TYR A 74 2.42 1.55 2.39
C TYR A 74 0.92 1.24 2.44
N VAL A 75 0.20 1.97 3.29
CA VAL A 75 -1.27 2.05 3.23
C VAL A 75 -1.68 3.48 2.88
N LEU A 76 -2.70 3.62 2.04
CA LEU A 76 -3.36 4.90 1.76
C LEU A 76 -4.66 4.94 2.53
N ALA A 77 -4.80 5.94 3.39
CA ALA A 77 -5.98 6.17 4.19
C ALA A 77 -6.35 7.65 4.09
N ASP A 78 -7.62 7.97 4.29
CA ASP A 78 -8.01 9.35 4.51
C ASP A 78 -7.38 9.90 5.80
N LYS A 79 -7.43 11.23 5.96
CA LYS A 79 -6.82 11.90 7.10
C LYS A 79 -7.37 11.44 8.45
N VAL A 80 -8.66 11.13 8.54
CA VAL A 80 -9.31 10.73 9.80
C VAL A 80 -8.79 9.35 10.20
N LEU A 81 -8.90 8.37 9.30
CA LEU A 81 -8.40 7.02 9.52
C LEU A 81 -6.88 6.98 9.74
N ALA A 82 -6.12 7.77 9.00
CA ALA A 82 -4.67 7.88 9.20
C ALA A 82 -4.30 8.41 10.60
N THR A 83 -5.10 9.35 11.13
CA THR A 83 -4.88 9.90 12.48
C THR A 83 -5.19 8.86 13.56
N GLU A 84 -6.23 8.05 13.37
CA GLU A 84 -6.58 6.94 14.27
C GLU A 84 -5.56 5.79 14.21
N LEU A 85 -5.03 5.51 13.02
CA LEU A 85 -4.05 4.44 12.80
C LEU A 85 -2.68 4.74 13.40
N MET A 86 -2.25 6.01 13.42
CA MET A 86 -0.90 6.39 13.87
C MET A 86 -0.51 5.80 15.24
N PRO A 87 -1.31 5.92 16.32
CA PRO A 87 -0.97 5.30 17.60
C PRO A 87 -1.01 3.77 17.56
N ILE A 88 -1.88 3.16 16.76
CA ILE A 88 -1.98 1.69 16.63
C ILE A 88 -0.73 1.16 15.93
N ALA A 89 -0.34 1.80 14.83
CA ALA A 89 0.82 1.40 14.06
C ALA A 89 2.10 1.45 14.90
N GLN A 90 2.24 2.49 15.73
CA GLN A 90 3.38 2.70 16.62
C GLN A 90 3.53 1.64 17.73
N ASN A 91 2.43 1.00 18.16
CA ASN A 91 2.42 0.07 19.30
C ASN A 91 2.09 -1.38 18.92
N TYR A 92 1.76 -1.65 17.66
CA TYR A 92 1.25 -2.96 17.24
C TYR A 92 1.71 -3.39 15.85
N LEU A 93 1.68 -2.50 14.84
CA LEU A 93 2.02 -2.88 13.46
C LEU A 93 3.52 -2.81 13.14
N PHE A 94 4.27 -1.95 13.84
CA PHE A 94 5.71 -1.72 13.61
C PHE A 94 6.63 -2.31 14.69
N ASP A 95 6.06 -3.00 15.70
CA ASP A 95 6.82 -3.69 16.76
C ASP A 95 7.22 -5.14 16.38
N THR A 96 7.01 -5.53 15.12
CA THR A 96 7.41 -6.81 14.52
C THR A 96 8.61 -6.64 13.60
#